data_AF-A0A5D5AKT1-F1
#
_entry.id   AF-A0A5D5AKT1-F1
#
_cell.length_a   1.000
_cell.length_b   1.000
_cell.length_c   1.000
_cell.angle_alpha   90.00
_cell.angle_beta   90.00
_cell.angle_gamma   90.00
#
_symmetry.space_group_name_H-M   'P 1'
#
loop_
_entity.id
_entity.type
_entity.pdbx_description
1 polymer ?
#
loop_
_entity_poly.entity_id
_entity_poly.type
_entity_poly.pdbx_seq_one_letter_code
_entity_poly.pdbx_strand_id
1 'polypeptide(L)'
;MGRLSTFLLKGLGLFLLGVIALFVAWTIISTVVSLVVSVLVTAAVLGAIALAAYGLYTLLSGDDDQHSVDSTPIGRSLEDRDREATPADPETRVRSRYVDGEIDEAELERELDYLLEENDGIDRQRSRSDSREFDRR
;
A
#
# COMPACT_ATOMS: atom_id res chain seq x y z
N MET A 1 -60.30 37.05 -3.76
CA MET A 1 -59.49 36.04 -3.04
C MET A 1 -58.53 35.23 -3.94
N GLY A 2 -58.25 35.61 -5.20
CA GLY A 2 -57.42 34.81 -6.12
C GLY A 2 -55.90 35.03 -6.04
N ARG A 3 -55.43 36.15 -5.48
CA ARG A 3 -54.01 36.53 -5.56
C ARG A 3 -53.11 35.68 -4.64
N LEU A 4 -53.59 35.30 -3.46
CA LEU A 4 -52.85 34.41 -2.55
C LEU A 4 -52.58 33.03 -3.17
N SER A 5 -53.55 32.49 -3.91
CA SER A 5 -53.43 31.18 -4.56
C SER A 5 -52.33 31.16 -5.63
N THR A 6 -52.19 32.24 -6.40
CA THR A 6 -51.12 32.37 -7.40
C THR A 6 -49.73 32.45 -6.76
N PHE A 7 -49.59 33.13 -5.61
CA PHE A 7 -48.31 33.19 -4.89
C PHE A 7 -47.95 31.86 -4.24
N LEU A 8 -48.92 31.13 -3.68
CA LEU A 8 -48.71 29.78 -3.15
C LEU A 8 -48.30 28.80 -4.25
N LEU A 9 -48.97 28.85 -5.40
CA LEU A 9 -48.68 27.96 -6.53
C LEU A 9 -47.29 28.21 -7.12
N LYS A 10 -46.89 29.48 -7.24
CA LYS A 10 -45.54 29.86 -7.68
C LYS A 10 -44.47 29.50 -6.67
N GLY A 11 -44.72 29.75 -5.39
CA GLY A 11 -43.79 29.39 -4.31
C GLY A 11 -43.58 27.88 -4.24
N LEU A 12 -44.66 27.10 -4.34
CA LEU A 12 -44.58 25.64 -4.37
C LEU A 12 -43.84 25.13 -5.60
N GLY A 13 -44.08 25.73 -6.77
CA GLY A 13 -43.36 25.37 -8.00
C GLY A 13 -41.86 25.65 -7.91
N LEU A 14 -41.46 26.80 -7.38
CA LEU A 14 -40.06 27.15 -7.18
C LEU A 14 -39.39 26.25 -6.14
N PHE A 15 -40.12 25.92 -5.09
CA PHE A 15 -39.67 24.99 -4.05
C PHE A 15 -39.42 23.59 -4.64
N LEU A 16 -40.36 23.06 -5.41
CA LEU A 16 -40.21 21.76 -6.08
C LEU A 16 -39.02 21.76 -7.03
N LEU A 17 -38.84 22.84 -7.81
CA LEU A 17 -37.69 23.00 -8.70
C LEU A 17 -36.37 22.99 -7.91
N GLY A 18 -36.32 23.69 -6.77
CA GLY A 18 -35.15 23.71 -5.89
C GLY A 18 -34.84 22.33 -5.31
N VAL A 19 -35.85 21.58 -4.88
CA VAL A 19 -35.69 20.21 -4.37
C VAL A 19 -35.16 19.28 -5.46
N ILE A 20 -35.70 19.37 -6.68
CA ILE A 20 -35.22 18.58 -7.82
C ILE A 20 -33.76 18.93 -8.13
N ALA A 21 -33.41 20.21 -8.19
CA ALA A 21 -32.04 20.64 -8.43
C ALA A 21 -31.08 20.14 -7.35
N LEU A 22 -31.48 20.21 -6.08
CA LEU A 22 -30.71 19.68 -4.96
C LEU A 22 -30.53 18.16 -5.06
N PHE A 23 -31.58 17.43 -5.42
CA PHE A 23 -31.52 15.99 -5.61
C PHE A 23 -30.55 15.63 -6.74
N VAL A 24 -30.60 16.35 -7.86
CA VAL A 24 -29.65 16.16 -8.97
C VAL A 24 -28.22 16.42 -8.50
N ALA A 25 -27.96 17.54 -7.82
CA ALA A 25 -26.63 17.84 -7.28
C ALA A 25 -26.15 16.76 -6.32
N TRP A 26 -27.02 16.30 -5.42
CA TRP A 26 -26.73 15.21 -4.48
C TRP A 26 -26.39 13.91 -5.20
N THR A 27 -27.14 13.53 -6.24
CA THR A 27 -26.86 12.30 -7.01
C THR A 27 -25.52 12.36 -7.72
N ILE A 28 -25.13 13.52 -8.26
CA ILE A 28 -23.82 13.70 -8.90
C ILE A 28 -22.71 13.51 -7.87
N ILE A 29 -22.80 14.19 -6.73
CA ILE A 29 -21.81 14.07 -5.64
C ILE A 29 -21.72 12.63 -5.15
N SER A 30 -22.86 11.99 -4.90
CA SER A 30 -22.93 10.60 -4.46
C SER A 30 -22.27 9.67 -5.48
N THR A 31 -22.50 9.89 -6.77
CA THR A 31 -21.93 9.05 -7.83
C THR A 31 -20.41 9.18 -7.88
N VAL A 32 -19.88 10.40 -7.77
CA VAL A 32 -18.43 10.64 -7.71
C VAL A 32 -17.81 9.97 -6.49
N VAL A 33 -18.42 10.15 -5.31
CA VAL A 33 -17.95 9.51 -4.07
C VAL A 33 -17.99 7.99 -4.19
N SER A 34 -19.07 7.41 -4.71
CA SER A 34 -19.18 5.97 -4.93
C SER A 34 -18.12 5.44 -5.88
N LEU A 35 -17.74 6.20 -6.92
CA LEU A 35 -16.68 5.81 -7.83
C LEU A 35 -15.32 5.77 -7.13
N VAL A 36 -14.99 6.80 -6.34
CA VAL A 36 -13.74 6.85 -5.57
C VAL A 36 -13.69 5.69 -4.57
N VAL A 37 -14.77 5.47 -3.82
CA VAL A 37 -14.87 4.36 -2.86
C VAL A 37 -14.73 3.02 -3.58
N SER A 38 -15.36 2.84 -4.74
CA SER A 38 -15.24 1.60 -5.52
C SER A 38 -13.79 1.33 -5.90
N VAL A 39 -13.06 2.33 -6.39
CA VAL A 39 -11.64 2.18 -6.75
C VAL A 39 -10.81 1.80 -5.53
N LEU A 40 -11.01 2.48 -4.39
CA LEU A 40 -10.32 2.18 -3.15
C LEU A 40 -10.61 0.75 -2.65
N VAL A 41 -11.88 0.33 -2.70
CA VAL A 41 -12.28 -1.02 -2.30
C VAL A 41 -11.65 -2.07 -3.22
N THR A 42 -11.67 -1.85 -4.54
CA THR A 42 -11.03 -2.76 -5.49
C THR A 42 -9.52 -2.86 -5.24
N ALA A 43 -8.85 -1.73 -5.01
CA ALA A 43 -7.43 -1.70 -4.67
C ALA A 43 -7.14 -2.43 -3.35
N ALA A 44 -7.97 -2.21 -2.31
CA ALA A 44 -7.84 -2.88 -1.03
C ALA A 44 -8.04 -4.40 -1.14
N VAL A 45 -9.03 -4.84 -1.93
CA VAL A 45 -9.27 -6.27 -2.19
C VAL A 45 -8.09 -6.90 -2.95
N LEU A 46 -7.58 -6.24 -3.99
CA LEU A 46 -6.39 -6.70 -4.71
C LEU A 46 -5.18 -6.78 -3.78
N GLY A 47 -4.96 -5.77 -2.95
CA GLY A 47 -3.89 -5.76 -1.95
C GLY A 47 -4.04 -6.89 -0.92
N ALA A 48 -5.26 -7.15 -0.44
CA ALA A 48 -5.53 -8.25 0.49
C ALA A 48 -5.27 -9.62 -0.15
N ILE A 49 -5.65 -9.81 -1.42
CA ILE A 49 -5.36 -11.04 -2.18
C ILE A 49 -3.86 -11.20 -2.37
N ALA A 50 -3.14 -10.14 -2.75
CA ALA A 50 -1.69 -10.18 -2.90
C ALA A 50 -0.98 -10.51 -1.59
N LEU A 51 -1.42 -9.91 -0.46
CA LEU A 51 -0.88 -10.21 0.86
C LEU A 51 -1.16 -11.66 1.28
N ALA A 52 -2.38 -12.16 1.01
CA ALA A 52 -2.74 -13.55 1.29
C ALA A 52 -1.90 -14.53 0.44
N ALA A 53 -1.69 -14.22 -0.84
CA ALA A 53 -0.85 -15.01 -1.72
C ALA A 53 0.61 -15.00 -1.26
N TYR A 54 1.14 -13.84 -0.88
CA TYR A 54 2.48 -13.71 -0.31
C TYR A 54 2.61 -14.51 0.98
N GLY A 55 1.68 -14.37 1.92
CA GLY A 55 1.67 -15.13 3.17
C GLY A 55 1.60 -16.64 2.95
N LEU A 56 0.77 -17.08 2.01
CA LEU A 56 0.67 -18.49 1.64
C LEU A 56 1.97 -18.99 1.00
N TYR A 57 2.58 -18.21 0.11
CA TYR A 57 3.87 -18.52 -0.48
C TYR A 57 4.96 -18.64 0.59
N THR A 58 5.04 -17.68 1.53
CA THR A 58 6.02 -17.74 2.62
C THR A 58 5.83 -18.94 3.54
N LEU A 59 4.59 -19.37 3.79
CA LEU A 59 4.30 -20.57 4.59
C LEU A 59 4.69 -21.85 3.84
N LEU A 60 4.49 -21.90 2.52
CA LEU A 60 4.85 -23.06 1.70
C LEU A 60 6.36 -23.12 1.38
N SER A 61 7.03 -21.97 1.33
CA SER A 61 8.46 -21.85 1.03
C SER A 61 9.34 -21.75 2.28
N GLY A 62 8.75 -21.69 3.47
CA GLY A 62 9.47 -21.49 4.75
C GLY A 62 9.93 -22.78 5.45
N ASP A 63 9.80 -23.96 4.85
CA ASP A 63 10.16 -25.24 5.49
C ASP A 63 11.67 -25.59 5.41
N ASP A 64 12.52 -24.76 4.80
CA ASP A 64 13.97 -25.02 4.72
C ASP A 64 14.83 -24.37 5.82
N ASP A 65 14.28 -23.48 6.65
CA ASP A 65 15.03 -22.84 7.74
C ASP A 65 14.49 -23.24 9.12
N GLN A 66 14.95 -24.40 9.59
CA GLN A 66 14.88 -24.79 11.00
C GLN A 66 15.67 -23.79 11.86
N HIS A 67 14.99 -22.77 12.38
CA HIS A 67 15.42 -22.15 13.64
C HIS A 67 14.22 -21.73 14.49
N SER A 68 13.80 -22.70 15.31
CA SER A 68 13.17 -22.56 16.62
C SER A 68 12.83 -21.14 17.08
N VAL A 69 11.56 -20.73 16.98
CA VAL A 69 11.03 -19.68 17.85
C VAL A 69 9.81 -20.21 18.57
N ASP A 70 10.03 -20.41 19.86
CA ASP A 70 9.14 -20.89 20.89
C ASP A 70 7.78 -20.17 20.86
N SER A 71 6.72 -20.95 20.68
CA SER A 71 5.34 -20.45 20.70
C SER A 71 4.81 -20.46 22.13
N THR A 72 4.94 -19.34 22.84
CA THR A 72 4.19 -19.09 24.08
C THR A 72 2.97 -18.20 23.75
N PRO A 73 1.74 -18.60 24.11
CA PRO A 73 0.54 -17.80 23.84
C PRO A 73 0.32 -16.75 24.94
N ILE A 74 -0.60 -15.82 24.67
CA ILE A 74 -1.24 -14.84 25.57
C ILE A 74 -0.73 -13.40 25.47
N GLY A 75 -1.51 -12.60 24.72
CA GLY A 75 -2.15 -11.40 25.26
C GLY A 75 -1.29 -10.17 25.51
N ARG A 76 -1.63 -9.09 24.78
CA ARG A 76 -1.54 -7.69 25.22
C ARG A 76 -0.13 -7.23 25.60
N SER A 77 0.48 -6.40 24.76
CA SER A 77 1.05 -5.09 25.13
C SER A 77 1.56 -4.39 23.87
N LEU A 78 1.09 -3.15 23.69
CA LEU A 78 1.85 -2.09 23.04
C LEU A 78 3.19 -1.95 23.80
N GLU A 79 4.26 -1.48 23.15
CA GLU A 79 5.63 -1.31 23.71
C GLU A 79 6.56 -2.52 23.51
N ASP A 80 7.04 -2.74 22.29
CA ASP A 80 8.46 -3.01 21.98
C ASP A 80 8.59 -3.28 20.46
N ARG A 81 8.95 -2.25 19.69
CA ARG A 81 9.56 -2.43 18.36
C ARG A 81 10.85 -1.61 18.24
N ASP A 82 11.57 -1.52 19.36
CA ASP A 82 13.01 -1.37 19.32
C ASP A 82 13.61 -2.76 19.52
N ARG A 83 14.38 -3.20 18.52
CA ARG A 83 15.19 -4.44 18.41
C ARG A 83 14.64 -5.48 17.45
N GLU A 84 14.83 -5.21 16.16
CA GLU A 84 15.79 -6.03 15.42
C GLU A 84 16.45 -5.16 14.37
N ALA A 85 17.61 -4.61 14.73
CA ALA A 85 18.56 -4.02 13.81
C ALA A 85 19.14 -5.13 12.91
N THR A 86 18.32 -5.66 12.01
CA THR A 86 18.83 -6.05 10.70
C THR A 86 19.44 -4.77 10.13
N PRO A 87 20.69 -4.73 9.66
CA PRO A 87 21.23 -3.54 9.03
C PRO A 87 20.23 -3.16 7.95
N ALA A 88 19.53 -2.03 8.14
CA ALA A 88 18.43 -1.64 7.27
C ALA A 88 18.96 -1.73 5.85
N ASP A 89 18.38 -2.69 5.12
CA ASP A 89 18.77 -3.05 3.78
C ASP A 89 18.96 -1.73 3.00
N PRO A 90 20.11 -1.53 2.33
CA PRO A 90 20.44 -0.24 1.75
C PRO A 90 19.31 0.30 0.86
N GLU A 91 18.55 -0.57 0.18
CA GLU A 91 17.38 -0.18 -0.60
C GLU A 91 16.26 0.41 0.28
N THR A 92 15.98 -0.22 1.42
CA THR A 92 14.98 0.25 2.39
C THR A 92 15.30 1.65 2.91
N ARG A 93 16.59 1.99 3.05
CA ARG A 93 17.06 3.31 3.48
C ARG A 93 16.86 4.38 2.42
N VAL A 94 17.13 4.06 1.15
CA VAL A 94 16.90 5.00 0.03
C VAL A 94 15.40 5.25 -0.13
N ARG A 95 14.58 4.20 -0.01
CA ARG A 95 13.11 4.30 -0.09
C ARG A 95 12.51 5.18 1.02
N SER A 96 13.02 5.08 2.24
CA SER A 96 12.58 5.96 3.34
C SER A 96 12.83 7.43 3.02
N ARG A 97 14.03 7.76 2.51
CA ARG A 97 14.39 9.14 2.16
C ARG A 97 13.51 9.74 1.06
N TYR A 98 13.06 8.93 0.10
CA TYR A 98 12.11 9.37 -0.92
C TYR A 98 10.74 9.69 -0.33
N VAL A 99 10.24 8.83 0.57
CA VAL A 99 8.94 9.03 1.24
C VAL A 99 8.97 10.26 2.14
N ASP A 100 10.10 10.51 2.79
CA ASP A 100 10.33 11.70 3.62
C ASP A 100 10.56 12.97 2.77
N GLY A 101 10.67 12.83 1.44
CA GLY A 101 10.88 13.93 0.49
C GLY A 101 12.29 14.52 0.52
N GLU A 102 13.26 13.79 1.08
CA GLU A 102 14.68 14.20 1.14
C GLU A 102 15.42 14.00 -0.19
N ILE A 103 14.97 13.05 -1.01
CA ILE A 103 15.50 12.78 -2.35
C ILE A 103 14.37 12.84 -3.38
N ASP A 104 14.70 13.27 -4.59
CA ASP A 104 13.76 13.25 -5.71
C ASP A 104 13.70 11.88 -6.40
N GLU A 105 12.73 11.69 -7.29
CA GLU A 105 12.54 10.44 -8.05
C GLU A 105 13.76 10.09 -8.91
N ALA A 106 14.42 11.08 -9.52
CA ALA A 106 15.56 10.84 -10.40
C ALA A 106 16.80 10.38 -9.61
N GLU A 107 16.94 10.90 -8.39
CA GLU A 107 18.00 10.53 -7.46
C GLU A 107 17.73 9.16 -6.82
N LEU A 108 16.45 8.83 -6.53
CA LEU A 108 16.04 7.49 -6.13
C LEU A 108 16.42 6.45 -7.18
N GLU A 109 16.04 6.67 -8.45
CA GLU A 109 16.33 5.72 -9.54
C GLU A 109 17.83 5.50 -9.71
N ARG A 110 18.64 6.57 -9.67
CA ARG A 110 20.10 6.48 -9.78
C ARG A 110 20.72 5.67 -8.63
N GLU A 111 20.28 5.92 -7.40
CA GLU A 111 20.81 5.24 -6.23
C GLU A 111 20.37 3.76 -6.17
N LEU A 112 19.14 3.47 -6.61
CA LEU A 112 18.62 2.10 -6.69
C LEU A 112 19.36 1.29 -7.76
N ASP A 113 19.62 1.87 -8.93
CA ASP A 113 20.40 1.25 -10.01
C ASP A 113 21.84 0.93 -9.55
N TYR A 114 22.46 1.86 -8.82
CA TYR A 114 23.78 1.64 -8.23
C TYR A 114 23.80 0.48 -7.23
N LEU A 115 22.81 0.40 -6.34
CA LEU A 115 22.71 -0.67 -5.34
C LEU A 115 22.46 -2.04 -5.98
N LEU A 116 21.63 -2.11 -7.03
CA LEU A 116 21.37 -3.34 -7.77
C LEU A 116 22.64 -3.87 -8.45
N GLU A 117 23.42 -3.00 -9.09
CA GLU A 117 24.67 -3.39 -9.75
C GLU A 117 25.76 -3.83 -8.74
N GLU A 118 25.81 -3.22 -7.56
CA GLU A 118 26.72 -3.63 -6.48
C GLU A 118 26.36 -5.02 -5.94
N ASN A 119 25.07 -5.28 -5.68
CA ASN A 119 24.61 -6.57 -5.16
C ASN A 119 24.84 -7.71 -6.17
N ASP A 120 24.55 -7.47 -7.45
CA ASP A 120 24.84 -8.40 -8.55
C ASP A 120 26.33 -8.76 -8.64
N GLY A 121 27.20 -7.80 -8.33
CA GLY A 121 28.66 -8.00 -8.30
C GLY A 121 29.12 -8.90 -7.16
N ILE A 122 28.46 -8.80 -5.99
CA ILE A 122 28.76 -9.60 -4.79
C ILE A 122 28.34 -11.06 -4.98
N ASP A 123 27.15 -11.29 -5.53
CA ASP A 123 26.65 -12.65 -5.80
C ASP A 123 27.53 -13.39 -6.82
N ARG A 124 27.97 -12.69 -7.86
CA ARG A 124 28.85 -13.26 -8.89
C ARG A 124 30.24 -13.64 -8.35
N GLN A 125 30.75 -12.92 -7.35
CA GLN A 125 32.01 -13.27 -6.66
C GLN A 125 31.85 -14.46 -5.71
N ARG A 126 30.68 -14.60 -5.06
CA ARG A 126 30.38 -15.70 -4.15
C ARG A 126 30.36 -17.03 -4.89
N SER A 127 29.67 -17.09 -6.04
CA SER A 127 29.61 -18.31 -6.86
C SER A 127 30.98 -18.78 -7.36
N ARG A 128 31.90 -17.85 -7.67
CA ARG A 128 33.24 -18.18 -8.18
C ARG A 128 34.20 -18.69 -7.11
N SER A 129 33.95 -18.34 -5.85
CA SER A 129 34.78 -18.78 -4.72
C SER A 129 34.39 -20.20 -4.30
N ASP A 130 33.11 -20.53 -4.35
CA ASP A 130 32.58 -21.85 -4.01
C ASP A 130 33.04 -22.94 -5.00
N SER A 131 33.15 -22.59 -6.29
CA SER A 131 33.62 -23.54 -7.32
C SER A 131 35.10 -23.93 -7.17
N ARG A 132 35.89 -23.19 -6.39
CA ARG A 132 37.32 -23.47 -6.18
C ARG A 132 37.60 -24.38 -4.98
N GLU A 133 36.61 -24.61 -4.12
CA GLU A 133 36.77 -25.43 -2.93
C GLU A 133 36.45 -26.92 -3.20
N PHE A 134 35.61 -27.21 -4.19
CA PHE A 134 35.25 -28.58 -4.57
C PHE A 134 36.37 -29.38 -5.26
N ASP A 135 37.44 -28.74 -5.73
CA ASP A 135 38.53 -29.40 -6.49
C ASP A 135 39.72 -29.82 -5.59
N ARG A 136 39.57 -29.74 -4.26
CA ARG A 136 40.61 -30.08 -3.27
C ARG A 136 40.31 -31.27 -2.36
N ARG A 137 39.27 -32.07 -2.64
CA ARG A 137 38.97 -33.30 -1.88
C ARG A 137 39.18 -34.56 -2.70
#